data_AF-A0A4R4Y374-F1
#
_entry.id   AF-A0A4R4Y374-F1
#
_cell.length_a   1.000
_cell.length_b   1.000
_cell.length_c   1.000
_cell.angle_alpha   90.00
_cell.angle_beta   90.00
_cell.angle_gamma   90.00
#
_symmetry.space_group_name_H-M   'P 1'
#
loop_
_entity.id
_entity.type
_entity.pdbx_description
1 polymer ?
#
loop_
_entity_poly.entity_id
_entity_poly.type
_entity_poly.pdbx_seq_one_letter_code
_entity_poly.pdbx_strand_id
1 'polypeptide(L)'
;MVPVQHEPATTRAAIRAFVRANHPDVGGDPEVFATGLAELRCHRPRDRYDAPIVVVDRPRGIRGLLHRISARRARRNRPPRVR
;
A
#
# COMPACT_ATOMS: atom_id res chain seq x y z
N MET A 1 4.43 -20.07 -25.79
CA MET A 1 3.56 -19.55 -24.72
C MET A 1 4.26 -18.32 -24.15
N VAL A 2 3.87 -17.12 -24.57
CA VAL A 2 4.53 -15.86 -24.15
C VAL A 2 4.08 -15.56 -22.71
N PRO A 3 4.97 -15.30 -21.75
CA PRO A 3 4.56 -14.83 -20.44
C PRO A 3 3.97 -13.43 -20.62
N VAL A 4 2.65 -13.31 -20.56
CA VAL A 4 1.96 -12.02 -20.54
C VAL A 4 2.42 -11.31 -19.28
N GLN A 5 3.36 -10.37 -19.43
CA GLN A 5 3.78 -9.50 -18.34
C GLN A 5 2.55 -8.72 -17.90
N HIS A 6 1.96 -9.11 -16.78
CA HIS A 6 0.89 -8.36 -16.14
C HIS A 6 1.55 -7.17 -15.48
N GLU A 7 1.75 -6.11 -16.27
CA GLU A 7 2.18 -4.82 -15.74
C GLU A 7 1.26 -4.47 -14.56
N PRO A 8 1.81 -4.21 -13.36
CA PRO A 8 1.01 -4.04 -12.15
C PRO A 8 0.02 -2.86 -12.26
N ALA A 9 0.31 -1.89 -13.14
CA ALA A 9 -0.60 -0.82 -13.51
C ALA A 9 -1.83 -1.34 -14.28
N THR A 10 -1.62 -2.24 -15.25
CA THR A 10 -2.65 -2.87 -16.08
C THR A 10 -3.58 -3.76 -15.23
N THR A 11 -3.04 -4.51 -14.27
CA THR A 11 -3.85 -5.31 -13.33
C THR A 11 -4.74 -4.44 -12.45
N ARG A 12 -4.25 -3.30 -11.95
CA ARG A 12 -5.07 -2.38 -11.13
C ARG A 12 -6.15 -1.69 -11.94
N ALA A 13 -5.88 -1.34 -13.20
CA ALA A 13 -6.88 -0.78 -14.11
C ALA A 13 -8.01 -1.77 -14.40
N ALA A 14 -7.67 -3.05 -14.66
CA ALA A 14 -8.65 -4.12 -14.88
C ALA A 14 -9.54 -4.35 -13.66
N ILE A 15 -8.96 -4.39 -12.45
CA ILE A 15 -9.74 -4.51 -11.20
C ILE A 15 -10.69 -3.32 -11.04
N ARG A 16 -10.24 -2.09 -11.29
CA ARG A 16 -11.11 -0.91 -11.18
C ARG A 16 -12.24 -0.93 -12.20
N ALA A 17 -11.98 -1.40 -13.42
CA ALA A 17 -13.01 -1.57 -14.45
C ALA A 17 -14.06 -2.60 -14.00
N PHE A 18 -13.63 -3.77 -13.51
CA PHE A 18 -14.52 -4.80 -12.96
C PHE A 18 -15.37 -4.26 -11.81
N VAL A 19 -14.73 -3.55 -10.87
CA VAL A 19 -15.40 -3.00 -9.69
C VAL A 19 -16.48 -2.01 -10.08
N ARG A 20 -16.22 -1.11 -11.03
CA ARG A 20 -17.22 -0.16 -11.52
C ARG A 20 -18.40 -0.83 -12.22
N ALA A 21 -18.15 -1.93 -12.93
CA ALA A 21 -19.18 -2.62 -13.70
C ALA A 21 -20.09 -3.51 -12.84
N ASN A 22 -19.58 -4.10 -11.76
CA ASN A 22 -20.28 -5.13 -10.97
C ASN A 22 -20.57 -4.71 -9.52
N HIS A 23 -20.42 -3.42 -9.18
CA HIS A 23 -20.47 -2.98 -7.78
C HIS A 23 -21.82 -3.32 -7.11
N PRO A 24 -21.84 -3.91 -5.90
CA PRO A 24 -23.09 -4.22 -5.21
C PRO A 24 -23.90 -2.96 -4.88
N ASP A 25 -23.25 -1.84 -4.53
CA ASP A 25 -23.93 -0.57 -4.25
C ASP A 25 -24.66 0.05 -5.46
N VAL A 26 -24.41 -0.42 -6.70
CA VAL A 26 -25.16 0.01 -7.89
C VAL A 26 -26.20 -1.04 -8.33
N GLY A 27 -26.46 -2.06 -7.49
CA GLY A 27 -27.39 -3.15 -7.77
C GLY A 27 -26.76 -4.42 -8.34
N GLY A 28 -25.43 -4.56 -8.27
CA GLY A 28 -24.74 -5.82 -8.60
C GLY A 28 -24.96 -6.90 -7.54
N ASP A 29 -24.78 -8.17 -7.93
CA ASP A 29 -24.84 -9.30 -7.00
C ASP A 29 -23.56 -9.36 -6.13
N PRO A 30 -23.67 -9.26 -4.78
CA PRO A 30 -22.53 -9.31 -3.88
C PRO A 30 -21.68 -10.58 -4.01
N GLU A 31 -22.29 -11.74 -4.27
CA GLU A 31 -21.59 -13.04 -4.33
C GLU A 31 -20.78 -13.19 -5.63
N VAL A 32 -21.38 -12.78 -6.74
CA VAL A 32 -20.71 -12.72 -8.05
C VAL A 32 -19.56 -11.73 -8.02
N PHE A 33 -19.76 -10.58 -7.36
CA PHE A 33 -18.73 -9.59 -7.16
C PHE A 33 -17.55 -10.12 -6.33
N ALA A 34 -17.83 -10.79 -5.20
CA ALA A 34 -16.80 -11.36 -4.33
C ALA A 34 -15.97 -12.41 -5.07
N THR A 35 -16.63 -13.31 -5.80
CA THR A 35 -16.00 -14.38 -6.58
C THR A 35 -15.10 -13.81 -7.68
N GLY A 36 -15.63 -12.92 -8.53
CA GLY A 36 -14.86 -12.32 -9.63
C GLY A 36 -13.71 -11.43 -9.13
N LEU A 37 -13.89 -10.74 -7.99
CA LEU A 37 -12.82 -9.95 -7.38
C LEU A 37 -11.71 -10.84 -6.80
N ALA A 38 -12.05 -12.01 -6.24
CA ALA A 38 -11.08 -12.97 -5.73
C ALA A 38 -10.22 -13.55 -6.86
N GLU A 39 -10.83 -13.92 -7.99
CA GLU A 39 -10.12 -14.40 -9.19
C GLU A 39 -9.14 -13.36 -9.72
N LEU A 40 -9.56 -12.11 -9.87
CA LEU A 40 -8.71 -11.01 -10.32
C LEU A 40 -7.55 -10.73 -9.36
N ARG A 41 -7.74 -10.96 -8.05
CA ARG A 41 -6.69 -10.79 -7.02
C ARG A 41 -5.72 -11.97 -6.98
N CYS A 42 -6.15 -13.19 -7.30
CA CYS A 42 -5.30 -14.38 -7.31
C CYS A 42 -4.14 -14.26 -8.32
N HIS A 43 -4.36 -13.54 -9.41
CA HIS A 43 -3.35 -13.28 -10.45
C HIS A 43 -2.36 -12.17 -10.09
N ARG A 44 -2.54 -11.51 -8.94
CA ARG A 44 -1.64 -10.46 -8.47
C ARG A 44 -0.52 -11.09 -7.62
N PRO A 45 0.76 -10.71 -7.84
CA PRO A 45 1.82 -11.09 -6.90
C PRO A 45 1.42 -10.66 -5.48
N ARG A 46 1.67 -11.55 -4.49
CA ARG A 46 1.31 -11.35 -3.07
C ARG A 46 1.57 -9.91 -2.66
N ASP A 47 0.54 -9.29 -2.10
CA ASP A 47 0.57 -7.86 -1.87
C ASP A 47 1.64 -7.52 -0.83
N ARG A 48 2.66 -6.75 -1.21
CA ARG A 48 3.66 -6.16 -0.31
C ARG A 48 3.05 -5.30 0.82
N TYR A 49 1.73 -5.14 0.81
CA TYR A 49 0.95 -4.34 1.73
C TYR A 49 0.17 -5.17 2.77
N ASP A 50 0.49 -6.45 2.95
CA ASP A 50 -0.05 -7.32 4.03
C ASP A 50 0.54 -7.01 5.43
N ALA A 51 1.03 -5.79 5.63
CA ALA A 51 1.55 -5.34 6.91
C ALA A 51 0.42 -4.70 7.72
N PRO A 52 0.42 -4.81 9.07
CA PRO A 52 -0.57 -4.13 9.89
C PRO A 52 -0.53 -2.62 9.64
N ILE A 53 -1.72 -2.03 9.46
CA ILE A 53 -1.85 -0.58 9.27
C ILE A 53 -1.62 0.11 10.62
N VAL A 54 -0.45 0.74 10.78
CA VAL A 54 -0.12 1.53 11.97
C VAL A 54 -0.32 3.02 11.66
N VAL A 55 -1.29 3.64 12.32
CA VAL A 55 -1.46 5.10 12.29
C VAL A 55 -0.39 5.71 13.20
N VAL A 56 0.53 6.48 12.61
CA VAL A 56 1.58 7.18 13.36
C VAL A 56 1.35 8.69 13.33
N ASP A 57 1.25 9.30 14.51
CA ASP A 57 1.26 10.75 14.64
C ASP A 57 2.67 11.28 14.45
N ARG A 58 2.87 12.03 13.37
CA ARG A 58 4.13 12.72 13.12
C ARG A 58 4.02 14.16 13.59
N PRO A 59 4.96 14.64 14.42
CA PRO A 59 4.97 16.04 14.80
C PRO A 59 5.14 16.92 13.56
N ARG A 60 4.16 17.77 13.28
CA ARG A 60 4.19 18.77 12.20
C ARG A 60 4.58 20.14 12.75
N GLY A 61 4.82 21.10 11.86
CA GLY A 61 5.17 22.48 12.23
C GLY A 61 6.48 22.59 13.01
N ILE A 62 6.53 23.54 13.94
CA ILE A 62 7.73 23.85 14.73
C ILE A 62 8.23 22.62 15.50
N ARG A 63 7.32 21.82 16.07
CA ARG A 63 7.67 20.57 16.77
C ARG A 63 8.35 19.55 15.84
N GLY A 64 7.92 19.47 14.58
CA GLY A 64 8.56 18.65 13.56
C GLY A 64 9.95 19.13 13.17
N LEU A 65 10.15 20.45 13.10
CA LEU A 65 11.46 21.06 12.84
C LEU A 65 12.43 20.80 14.01
N LEU A 66 11.99 20.99 15.25
CA LEU A 66 12.77 20.68 16.44
C LEU A 66 13.15 19.19 16.50
N HIS A 67 12.21 18.29 16.20
CA HIS A 67 12.49 16.85 16.11
C HIS A 67 13.55 16.52 15.06
N ARG A 68 13.54 17.21 13.90
CA ARG A 68 14.55 17.03 12.86
C ARG A 68 15.93 17.50 13.32
N ILE A 69 16.00 18.64 14.02
CA ILE A 69 17.26 19.18 14.55
C ILE A 69 17.81 18.26 15.63
N SER A 70 16.99 17.83 16.58
CA SER A 70 17.41 16.94 17.67
C SER A 70 17.91 15.60 17.13
N ALA A 71 17.22 15.00 16.15
CA ALA A 71 17.65 13.77 15.50
C ALA A 71 18.99 13.92 14.77
N ARG A 72 19.22 15.07 14.11
CA ARG A 72 20.50 15.36 13.44
C ARG A 72 21.64 15.54 14.45
N ARG A 73 21.39 16.22 15.57
CA ARG A 73 22.37 16.41 16.64
C ARG A 73 22.71 15.09 17.33
N ALA A 74 21.71 14.26 17.63
CA ALA A 74 21.91 12.94 18.22
C ALA A 74 22.77 12.03 17.32
N ARG A 75 22.63 12.12 15.98
CA ARG A 75 23.48 11.38 15.05
C ARG A 75 24.92 11.87 15.05
N ARG A 76 25.15 13.18 15.14
CA ARG A 76 26.50 13.76 15.21
C ARG A 76 27.20 13.45 16.54
N ASN A 77 26.45 13.39 17.63
CA ASN A 77 26.98 13.16 18.97
C ASN A 77 26.98 11.67 19.35
N ARG A 78 26.78 10.76 18.39
CA ARG A 78 26.90 9.33 18.68
C ARG A 78 28.38 9.01 18.91
N PRO A 79 28.76 8.54 20.11
CA PRO A 79 30.13 8.09 20.33
C PRO A 79 30.45 6.94 19.35
N PRO A 80 31.72 6.81 18.93
CA PRO A 80 32.13 5.72 18.05
C PRO A 80 31.73 4.38 18.68
N ARG A 81 31.04 3.56 17.89
CA ARG A 81 30.60 2.22 18.32
C ARG A 81 31.75 1.22 18.19
N VAL A 82 32.88 1.53 18.80
CA VAL A 82 34.03 0.63 18.91
C VAL A 82 34.77 0.99 20.20
N ARG A 83 35.05 -0.02 21.02
CA ARG A 83 36.06 0.00 22.09
C ARG A 83 37.29 -0.73 21.57
#